data_AF-A0A936XYA7-F1
#
_entry.id   AF-A0A936XYA7-F1
#
_cell.length_a   1.000
_cell.length_b   1.000
_cell.length_c   1.000
_cell.angle_alpha   90.00
_cell.angle_beta   90.00
_cell.angle_gamma   90.00
#
_symmetry.space_group_name_H-M   'P 1'
#
loop_
_entity.id
_entity.type
_entity.pdbx_description
1 polymer ?
#
loop_
_entity_poly.entity_id
_entity_poly.type
_entity_poly.pdbx_seq_one_letter_code
_entity_poly.pdbx_strand_id
1 'polypeptide(L)'
;MLNYKNKDYYHELLEPLFFEVMNKPEKERIGGLPKIIAHYPFLNGGLFDANKETDFYDADTSTPDFRLSIENDWFYNFFSITLERYNFTVDENSSSNAEIAIDPEMLGRIFENLLAEQNPETGESARKATGSFYTPREIVDYMVEQSITEYLKTALGNTNDEPALERNLFGVIPNQQLKLREAKPTDTKLNEALEDFVHTSHLPDELKPQAQSILDALNIIKVLDPACGSGAFPIGILQKLIALKQEIVQVQNPKKQITQTAAYKLKLGTIQNSIYGVDIQPMAVELSRLRCWLSLVVDEENDNIKALPNLNFKFVCADSLVDVPDNEYVKIQSKKALEEFTNATEQYFNPDYKQKTGLKVTIKRCLNEITNIHDVAINQIITQLRKERNSASISRLKQLEKSLQDYTKQQSVWHSYRNIFENKKVDFFNTQYFFPLVKAGFDVVIGNPPYGITYTEDQIKDFRDNFKVVVGHSEAYYLFIERGIKLLSPKAVLTYITPNAWLSNKYAKGVRKLILNESQLLVLLNLNKKFVFENAGVETSVF
;
A
#
# COMPACT_ATOMS: atom_id res chain seq x y z
N MET A 1 5.75 -15.52 33.48
CA MET A 1 5.33 -14.24 34.11
C MET A 1 5.30 -14.25 35.64
N LEU A 2 5.30 -15.39 36.34
CA LEU A 2 5.13 -15.46 37.80
C LEU A 2 6.20 -14.75 38.67
N ASN A 3 7.38 -14.42 38.12
CA ASN A 3 8.48 -13.79 38.87
C ASN A 3 8.51 -12.24 38.88
N TYR A 4 7.53 -11.55 38.27
CA TYR A 4 7.56 -10.09 38.10
C TYR A 4 6.48 -9.31 38.88
N LYS A 5 5.79 -9.92 39.86
CA LYS A 5 4.73 -9.26 40.63
C LYS A 5 5.11 -7.93 41.31
N ASN A 6 6.40 -7.70 41.58
CA ASN A 6 6.90 -6.50 42.29
C ASN A 6 7.72 -5.53 41.40
N LYS A 7 7.77 -5.74 40.09
CA LYS A 7 8.56 -4.95 39.14
C LYS A 7 7.64 -4.33 38.10
N ASP A 8 7.96 -3.14 37.60
CA ASP A 8 7.18 -2.53 36.52
C ASP A 8 7.37 -3.37 35.24
N TYR A 9 6.37 -4.19 34.88
CA TYR A 9 6.51 -5.12 33.77
C TYR A 9 6.68 -4.39 32.43
N TYR A 10 6.04 -3.24 32.27
CA TYR A 10 6.11 -2.47 31.05
C TYR A 10 7.49 -1.80 30.91
N HIS A 11 7.87 -0.98 31.90
CA HIS A 11 9.09 -0.17 31.83
C HIS A 11 10.39 -0.99 32.08
N GLU A 12 10.35 -2.05 32.88
CA GLU A 12 11.55 -2.88 33.14
C GLU A 12 11.74 -4.02 32.13
N LEU A 13 10.70 -4.42 31.39
CA LEU A 13 10.78 -5.59 30.50
C LEU A 13 10.37 -5.30 29.05
N LEU A 14 9.18 -4.75 28.82
CA LEU A 14 8.66 -4.57 27.46
C LEU A 14 9.38 -3.44 26.71
N GLU A 15 9.55 -2.28 27.33
CA GLU A 15 10.27 -1.17 26.68
C GLU A 15 11.73 -1.52 26.34
N PRO A 16 12.54 -2.11 27.25
CA PRO A 16 13.87 -2.57 26.88
C PRO A 16 13.86 -3.70 25.86
N LEU A 17 12.84 -4.57 25.86
CA LEU A 17 12.72 -5.61 24.84
C LEU A 17 12.52 -4.99 23.45
N PHE A 18 11.58 -4.06 23.31
CA PHE A 18 11.22 -3.46 22.04
C PHE A 18 12.31 -2.49 21.56
N PHE A 19 12.63 -1.48 22.36
CA PHE A 19 13.42 -0.34 21.90
C PHE A 19 14.93 -0.54 22.05
N GLU A 20 15.38 -1.45 22.92
CA GLU A 20 16.81 -1.79 23.06
C GLU A 20 17.15 -3.13 22.39
N VAL A 21 16.53 -4.23 22.81
CA VAL A 21 16.94 -5.57 22.37
C VAL A 21 16.58 -5.82 20.90
N MET A 22 15.33 -5.56 20.49
CA MET A 22 14.86 -5.81 19.13
C MET A 22 15.26 -4.70 18.14
N ASN A 23 15.60 -3.50 18.62
CA ASN A 23 16.01 -2.37 17.77
C ASN A 23 17.52 -2.06 17.75
N LYS A 24 18.35 -2.74 18.57
CA LYS A 24 19.81 -2.55 18.54
C LYS A 24 20.58 -3.88 18.48
N PRO A 25 21.65 -3.96 17.66
CA PRO A 25 22.59 -5.08 17.68
C PRO A 25 23.20 -5.27 19.07
N GLU A 26 23.54 -6.51 19.43
CA GLU A 26 24.02 -6.88 20.78
C GLU A 26 25.17 -5.99 21.30
N LYS A 27 26.09 -5.59 20.42
CA LYS A 27 27.25 -4.75 20.76
C LYS A 27 26.91 -3.30 21.11
N GLU A 28 25.72 -2.84 20.74
CA GLU A 28 25.26 -1.45 20.87
C GLU A 28 24.16 -1.31 21.94
N ARG A 29 23.80 -2.42 22.61
CA ARG A 29 22.78 -2.46 23.67
C ARG A 29 23.32 -1.87 24.98
N ILE A 30 22.44 -1.23 25.74
CA ILE A 30 22.76 -0.77 27.10
C ILE A 30 23.11 -1.94 28.04
N GLY A 31 23.92 -1.65 29.05
CA GLY A 31 24.24 -2.62 30.11
C GLY A 31 23.07 -2.83 31.08
N GLY A 32 23.07 -3.95 31.79
CA GLY A 32 22.07 -4.22 32.84
C GLY A 32 20.71 -4.74 32.37
N LEU A 33 20.58 -5.09 31.07
CA LEU A 33 19.35 -5.68 30.53
C LEU A 33 18.98 -6.99 31.26
N PRO A 34 17.68 -7.23 31.51
CA PRO A 34 17.22 -8.50 32.08
C PRO A 34 17.66 -9.69 31.22
N LYS A 35 18.25 -10.72 31.86
CA LYS A 35 18.74 -11.93 31.17
C LYS A 35 17.67 -12.64 30.33
N ILE A 36 16.41 -12.54 30.75
CA ILE A 36 15.27 -13.17 30.06
C ILE A 36 14.94 -12.52 28.71
N ILE A 37 15.38 -11.28 28.46
CA ILE A 37 15.18 -10.62 27.15
C ILE A 37 16.48 -10.47 26.36
N ALA A 38 17.63 -10.42 27.03
CA ALA A 38 18.90 -10.09 26.39
C ALA A 38 19.34 -11.05 25.26
N HIS A 39 18.80 -12.26 25.20
CA HIS A 39 19.13 -13.28 24.20
C HIS A 39 18.37 -13.14 22.87
N TYR A 40 17.31 -12.31 22.81
CA TYR A 40 16.55 -12.15 21.56
C TYR A 40 17.37 -11.42 20.48
N PRO A 41 17.13 -11.75 19.19
CA PRO A 41 17.87 -11.17 18.08
C PRO A 41 17.49 -9.70 17.84
N PHE A 42 18.38 -9.00 17.15
CA PHE A 42 18.09 -7.68 16.58
C PHE A 42 17.21 -7.86 15.34
N LEU A 43 15.99 -7.31 15.39
CA LEU A 43 15.02 -7.44 14.30
C LEU A 43 15.02 -6.22 13.39
N ASN A 44 15.36 -5.01 13.86
CA ASN A 44 15.35 -3.78 13.05
C ASN A 44 14.05 -3.56 12.24
N GLY A 45 14.08 -2.65 11.26
CA GLY A 45 13.02 -2.49 10.24
C GLY A 45 12.16 -1.25 10.41
N GLY A 46 12.26 -0.54 11.54
CA GLY A 46 11.40 0.60 11.85
C GLY A 46 10.14 0.22 12.65
N LEU A 47 9.79 -1.08 12.73
CA LEU A 47 8.75 -1.59 13.63
C LEU A 47 9.01 -1.24 15.09
N PHE A 48 10.27 -1.38 15.50
CA PHE A 48 10.72 -1.15 16.87
C PHE A 48 11.41 0.21 17.06
N ASP A 49 11.23 1.15 16.12
CA ASP A 49 11.68 2.53 16.32
C ASP A 49 10.67 3.24 17.23
N ALA A 50 11.14 3.74 18.38
CA ALA A 50 10.27 4.47 19.30
C ALA A 50 9.73 5.76 18.67
N ASN A 51 8.42 5.94 18.75
CA ASN A 51 7.73 7.16 18.39
C ASN A 51 7.65 8.09 19.61
N LYS A 52 8.19 9.31 19.45
CA LYS A 52 8.27 10.32 20.52
C LYS A 52 6.90 10.77 21.04
N GLU A 53 5.85 10.64 20.24
CA GLU A 53 4.50 11.08 20.61
C GLU A 53 3.65 9.97 21.24
N THR A 54 3.89 8.69 20.89
CA THR A 54 3.01 7.58 21.30
C THR A 54 3.63 6.62 22.31
N ASP A 55 4.95 6.45 22.32
CA ASP A 55 5.56 5.29 22.97
C ASP A 55 6.08 5.57 24.38
N PHE A 56 5.94 6.80 24.89
CA PHE A 56 6.41 7.21 26.22
C PHE A 56 7.84 6.68 26.51
N TYR A 57 8.72 6.74 25.50
CA TYR A 57 10.09 6.26 25.58
C TYR A 57 11.01 7.20 24.80
N ASP A 58 12.07 7.69 25.44
CA ASP A 58 13.05 8.53 24.77
C ASP A 58 14.19 7.67 24.19
N ALA A 59 14.14 7.44 22.89
CA ALA A 59 15.16 6.68 22.17
C ALA A 59 16.54 7.35 22.17
N ASP A 60 16.62 8.69 22.29
CA ASP A 60 17.91 9.40 22.26
C ASP A 60 18.69 9.18 23.55
N THR A 61 17.99 9.12 24.68
CA THR A 61 18.57 8.86 26.00
C THR A 61 18.42 7.39 26.45
N SER A 62 17.66 6.59 25.70
CA SER A 62 17.33 5.19 26.02
C SER A 62 16.66 5.04 27.39
N THR A 63 15.77 6.00 27.74
CA THR A 63 15.09 6.03 29.03
C THR A 63 13.57 5.96 28.91
N PRO A 64 12.91 5.17 29.78
CA PRO A 64 11.45 5.20 29.96
C PRO A 64 10.91 6.58 30.34
N ASP A 65 9.71 6.91 29.85
CA ASP A 65 8.91 8.03 30.36
C ASP A 65 7.82 7.51 31.30
N PHE A 66 8.09 7.64 32.60
CA PHE A 66 7.23 7.17 33.69
C PHE A 66 5.92 7.96 33.87
N ARG A 67 5.56 8.85 32.92
CA ARG A 67 4.22 9.45 32.88
C ARG A 67 3.14 8.42 32.54
N LEU A 68 3.51 7.36 31.83
CA LEU A 68 2.65 6.19 31.63
C LEU A 68 2.82 5.23 32.82
N SER A 69 1.73 4.65 33.30
CA SER A 69 1.79 3.60 34.32
C SER A 69 0.69 2.59 34.05
N ILE A 70 1.08 1.33 33.86
CA ILE A 70 0.17 0.23 33.54
C ILE A 70 0.35 -0.84 34.60
N GLU A 71 -0.75 -1.23 35.25
CA GLU A 71 -0.71 -2.25 36.30
C GLU A 71 -0.34 -3.63 35.74
N ASN A 72 0.56 -4.35 36.43
CA ASN A 72 1.00 -5.68 36.03
C ASN A 72 -0.14 -6.69 35.86
N ASP A 73 -1.19 -6.58 36.68
CA ASP A 73 -2.35 -7.46 36.62
C ASP A 73 -3.07 -7.35 35.27
N TRP A 74 -3.03 -6.17 34.62
CA TRP A 74 -3.56 -6.00 33.27
C TRP A 74 -2.82 -6.89 32.27
N PHE A 75 -1.48 -6.89 32.26
CA PHE A 75 -0.69 -7.73 31.36
C PHE A 75 -0.89 -9.22 31.64
N TYR A 76 -0.93 -9.60 32.91
CA TYR A 76 -1.19 -10.99 33.28
C TYR A 76 -2.53 -11.47 32.70
N ASN A 77 -3.60 -10.68 32.88
CA ASN A 77 -4.91 -11.00 32.34
C ASN A 77 -4.88 -11.02 30.80
N PHE A 78 -4.27 -10.01 30.18
CA PHE A 78 -4.20 -9.92 28.73
C PHE A 78 -3.49 -11.12 28.09
N PHE A 79 -2.31 -11.51 28.58
CA PHE A 79 -1.60 -12.65 28.02
C PHE A 79 -2.25 -13.98 28.40
N SER A 80 -2.45 -14.26 29.70
CA SER A 80 -2.87 -15.59 30.15
C SER A 80 -4.35 -15.91 29.91
N ILE A 81 -5.21 -14.89 29.92
CA ILE A 81 -6.67 -15.06 29.78
C ILE A 81 -7.11 -14.79 28.35
N THR A 82 -6.42 -13.92 27.60
CA THR A 82 -6.81 -13.58 26.23
C THR A 82 -5.91 -14.23 25.19
N LEU A 83 -4.64 -13.84 25.09
CA LEU A 83 -3.79 -14.26 23.94
C LEU A 83 -3.38 -15.74 23.99
N GLU A 84 -2.93 -16.25 25.14
CA GLU A 84 -2.42 -17.63 25.30
C GLU A 84 -3.50 -18.72 25.08
N ARG A 85 -4.78 -18.32 24.89
CA ARG A 85 -5.86 -19.24 24.49
C ARG A 85 -5.89 -19.54 23.00
N TYR A 86 -5.18 -18.74 22.19
CA TYR A 86 -5.14 -18.87 20.75
C TYR A 86 -3.76 -19.35 20.31
N ASN A 87 -3.73 -20.15 19.25
CA ASN A 87 -2.49 -20.49 18.58
C ASN A 87 -2.16 -19.37 17.59
N PHE A 88 -0.97 -18.77 17.66
CA PHE A 88 -0.54 -17.80 16.67
C PHE A 88 0.28 -18.48 15.58
N THR A 89 0.02 -18.13 14.33
CA THR A 89 0.83 -18.54 13.19
C THR A 89 1.32 -17.33 12.42
N VAL A 90 2.49 -17.46 11.81
CA VAL A 90 3.06 -16.48 10.89
C VAL A 90 2.78 -16.82 9.42
N ASP A 91 2.25 -18.02 9.15
CA ASP A 91 1.96 -18.51 7.81
C ASP A 91 0.49 -18.28 7.42
N GLU A 92 0.26 -17.34 6.49
CA GLU A 92 -1.05 -17.04 5.90
C GLU A 92 -1.49 -18.09 4.84
N ASN A 93 -0.64 -19.06 4.47
CA ASN A 93 -0.92 -20.02 3.38
C ASN A 93 -1.51 -21.37 3.85
N SER A 94 -1.57 -21.63 5.16
CA SER A 94 -1.97 -22.93 5.68
C SER A 94 -3.50 -23.09 5.82
N SER A 95 -4.18 -23.37 4.70
CA SER A 95 -5.62 -23.68 4.68
C SER A 95 -6.02 -24.88 5.56
N SER A 96 -5.07 -25.76 5.91
CA SER A 96 -5.29 -26.91 6.79
C SER A 96 -5.32 -26.60 8.29
N ASN A 97 -4.92 -25.39 8.72
CA ASN A 97 -4.91 -24.96 10.13
C ASN A 97 -5.81 -23.74 10.42
N ALA A 98 -6.56 -23.27 9.42
CA ALA A 98 -7.34 -22.02 9.47
C ALA A 98 -8.44 -22.00 10.56
N GLU A 99 -8.85 -23.15 11.10
CA GLU A 99 -9.89 -23.21 12.15
C GLU A 99 -9.37 -23.03 13.59
N ILE A 100 -8.04 -23.01 13.83
CA ILE A 100 -7.49 -23.04 15.21
C ILE A 100 -6.39 -21.96 15.46
N ALA A 101 -5.82 -21.33 14.43
CA ALA A 101 -4.74 -20.36 14.58
C ALA A 101 -5.08 -18.93 14.12
N ILE A 102 -4.58 -17.93 14.84
CA ILE A 102 -4.62 -16.50 14.46
C ILE A 102 -3.40 -16.22 13.57
N ASP A 103 -3.67 -15.84 12.33
CA ASP A 103 -2.67 -15.41 11.36
C ASP A 103 -2.64 -13.86 11.21
N PRO A 104 -1.67 -13.31 10.46
CA PRO A 104 -1.59 -11.86 10.26
C PRO A 104 -2.73 -11.28 9.41
N GLU A 105 -3.40 -12.08 8.57
CA GLU A 105 -4.59 -11.65 7.82
C GLU A 105 -5.75 -11.38 8.79
N MET A 106 -5.94 -12.25 9.79
CA MET A 106 -6.96 -12.13 10.81
C MET A 106 -6.79 -10.85 11.64
N LEU A 107 -5.55 -10.40 11.89
CA LEU A 107 -5.30 -9.09 12.51
C LEU A 107 -5.85 -7.94 11.65
N GLY A 108 -5.63 -8.00 10.33
CA GLY A 108 -6.20 -7.04 9.37
C GLY A 108 -7.72 -7.04 9.42
N ARG A 109 -8.34 -8.22 9.37
CA ARG A 109 -9.80 -8.38 9.46
C ARG A 109 -10.37 -7.87 10.78
N ILE A 110 -9.72 -8.15 11.92
CA ILE A 110 -10.14 -7.64 13.23
C ILE A 110 -10.07 -6.11 13.24
N PHE A 111 -8.96 -5.54 12.76
CA PHE A 111 -8.78 -4.10 12.71
C PHE A 111 -9.84 -3.41 11.84
N GLU A 112 -10.10 -3.91 10.64
CA GLU A 112 -11.11 -3.36 9.74
C GLU A 112 -12.54 -3.46 10.31
N ASN A 113 -12.82 -4.54 11.05
CA ASN A 113 -14.09 -4.68 11.77
C ASN A 113 -14.19 -3.75 12.99
N LEU A 114 -13.12 -3.55 13.74
CA LEU A 114 -13.12 -2.61 14.88
C LEU A 114 -13.24 -1.16 14.41
N LEU A 115 -12.58 -0.79 13.30
CA LEU A 115 -12.77 0.51 12.66
C LEU A 115 -14.22 0.70 12.23
N ALA A 116 -14.94 -0.36 11.86
CA ALA A 116 -16.35 -0.27 11.52
C ALA A 116 -17.27 -0.01 12.72
N GLU A 117 -16.85 -0.36 13.94
CA GLU A 117 -17.68 -0.32 15.16
C GLU A 117 -17.50 0.94 16.02
N GLN A 118 -16.48 1.78 15.78
CA GLN A 118 -16.23 2.93 16.65
C GLN A 118 -17.01 4.19 16.25
N ASN A 119 -18.17 4.41 16.88
CA ASN A 119 -18.50 5.71 17.50
C ASN A 119 -19.61 5.59 18.58
N PRO A 120 -19.24 5.41 19.87
CA PRO A 120 -20.21 5.27 20.97
C PRO A 120 -21.03 6.53 21.25
N GLU A 121 -20.56 7.73 20.82
CA GLU A 121 -21.19 9.01 21.16
C GLU A 121 -22.10 9.57 20.05
N THR A 122 -21.90 9.17 18.78
CA THR A 122 -22.65 9.75 17.64
C THR A 122 -23.63 8.78 16.99
N GLY A 123 -23.53 7.48 17.24
CA GLY A 123 -24.41 6.46 16.65
C GLY A 123 -24.23 6.25 15.14
N GLU A 124 -23.25 6.89 14.50
CA GLU A 124 -22.91 6.64 13.09
C GLU A 124 -21.83 5.55 12.99
N SER A 125 -22.08 4.53 12.15
CA SER A 125 -21.06 3.53 11.82
C SER A 125 -19.89 4.22 11.09
N ALA A 126 -18.68 4.12 11.61
CA ALA A 126 -17.46 4.64 10.98
C ALA A 126 -17.21 4.08 9.55
N ARG A 127 -17.89 2.99 9.16
CA ARG A 127 -17.97 2.47 7.78
C ARG A 127 -18.36 3.53 6.73
N LYS A 128 -19.28 4.46 7.04
CA LYS A 128 -19.69 5.50 6.07
C LYS A 128 -18.64 6.60 5.90
N ALA A 129 -17.82 6.85 6.93
CA ALA A 129 -16.84 7.92 6.93
C ALA A 129 -15.56 7.51 6.20
N THR A 130 -15.10 6.26 6.39
CA THR A 130 -13.87 5.76 5.75
C THR A 130 -14.13 5.02 4.44
N GLY A 131 -15.31 4.44 4.25
CA GLY A 131 -15.63 3.61 3.09
C GLY A 131 -14.76 2.35 2.97
N SER A 132 -14.09 1.93 4.05
CA SER A 132 -13.19 0.78 4.08
C SER A 132 -13.97 -0.52 4.24
N PHE A 133 -13.77 -1.47 3.31
CA PHE A 133 -14.40 -2.79 3.34
C PHE A 133 -13.36 -3.88 3.16
N TYR A 134 -13.40 -4.88 4.05
CA TYR A 134 -12.57 -6.09 3.92
C TYR A 134 -12.89 -6.82 2.63
N THR A 135 -11.87 -7.09 1.82
CA THR A 135 -12.03 -7.85 0.58
C THR A 135 -11.80 -9.34 0.86
N PRO A 136 -12.79 -10.22 0.57
CA PRO A 136 -12.61 -11.66 0.76
C PRO A 136 -11.41 -12.22 0.00
N ARG A 137 -10.74 -13.21 0.61
CA ARG A 137 -9.52 -13.82 0.06
C ARG A 137 -9.70 -14.35 -1.35
N GLU A 138 -10.83 -14.99 -1.64
CA GLU A 138 -11.11 -15.57 -2.98
C GLU A 138 -11.15 -14.48 -4.07
N ILE A 139 -11.63 -13.28 -3.72
CA ILE A 139 -11.68 -12.14 -4.63
C ILE A 139 -10.29 -11.52 -4.78
N VAL A 140 -9.52 -11.41 -3.69
CA VAL A 140 -8.13 -10.97 -3.73
C VAL A 140 -7.31 -11.88 -4.63
N ASP A 141 -7.37 -13.19 -4.42
CA ASP A 141 -6.65 -14.19 -5.21
C ASP A 141 -7.01 -14.11 -6.70
N TYR A 142 -8.31 -14.02 -7.03
CA TYR A 142 -8.76 -13.83 -8.40
C TYR A 142 -8.19 -12.56 -9.04
N MET A 143 -8.29 -11.41 -8.38
CA MET A 143 -7.81 -10.13 -8.91
C MET A 143 -6.29 -10.13 -9.09
N VAL A 144 -5.56 -10.74 -8.16
CA VAL A 144 -4.10 -10.94 -8.23
C VAL A 144 -3.73 -11.79 -9.45
N GLU A 145 -4.38 -12.92 -9.64
CA GLU A 145 -4.12 -13.83 -10.77
C GLU A 145 -4.41 -13.17 -12.12
N GLN A 146 -5.55 -12.48 -12.26
CA GLN A 146 -5.88 -11.77 -13.50
C GLN A 146 -4.89 -10.64 -13.79
N SER A 147 -4.50 -9.86 -12.77
CA SER A 147 -3.57 -8.75 -12.94
C SER A 147 -2.19 -9.21 -13.41
N ILE A 148 -1.64 -10.27 -12.81
CA ILE A 148 -0.34 -10.82 -13.19
C ILE A 148 -0.40 -11.44 -14.58
N THR A 149 -1.50 -12.13 -14.90
CA THR A 149 -1.74 -12.73 -16.22
C THR A 149 -1.69 -11.67 -17.32
N GLU A 150 -2.49 -10.61 -17.19
CA GLU A 150 -2.57 -9.55 -18.21
C GLU A 150 -1.26 -8.76 -18.32
N TYR A 151 -0.56 -8.56 -17.19
CA TYR A 151 0.79 -8.01 -17.21
C TYR A 151 1.75 -8.89 -18.03
N LEU A 152 1.79 -10.21 -17.79
CA LEU A 152 2.70 -11.12 -18.49
C LEU A 152 2.39 -11.18 -20.00
N LYS A 153 1.11 -11.23 -20.40
CA LYS A 153 0.72 -11.16 -21.81
C LYS A 153 1.29 -9.92 -22.49
N THR A 154 1.21 -8.79 -21.80
CA THR A 154 1.69 -7.51 -22.32
C THR A 154 3.22 -7.42 -22.34
N ALA A 155 3.88 -7.87 -21.26
CA ALA A 155 5.33 -7.83 -21.11
C ALA A 155 6.07 -8.73 -22.12
N LEU A 156 5.48 -9.87 -22.48
CA LEU A 156 6.05 -10.81 -23.45
C LEU A 156 5.76 -10.44 -24.91
N GLY A 157 5.10 -9.30 -25.16
CA GLY A 157 4.84 -8.82 -26.52
C GLY A 157 3.71 -9.55 -27.24
N ASN A 158 2.89 -10.32 -26.53
CA ASN A 158 1.67 -10.94 -27.08
C ASN A 158 0.52 -9.93 -27.18
N THR A 159 0.80 -8.71 -27.65
CA THR A 159 -0.22 -7.69 -27.91
C THR A 159 -0.65 -7.72 -29.37
N ASN A 160 -1.43 -8.74 -29.74
CA ASN A 160 -2.56 -8.62 -30.65
C ASN A 160 -3.74 -9.17 -29.82
N ASP A 161 -4.78 -8.41 -29.48
CA ASP A 161 -5.84 -7.98 -30.37
C ASP A 161 -6.81 -7.05 -29.61
N GLU A 162 -7.72 -6.45 -30.37
CA GLU A 162 -8.91 -5.67 -30.00
C GLU A 162 -9.63 -6.09 -28.69
N PRO A 163 -10.40 -5.18 -28.05
CA PRO A 163 -11.12 -5.44 -26.80
C PRO A 163 -11.86 -6.76 -26.79
N ALA A 164 -11.39 -7.68 -25.94
CA ALA A 164 -12.08 -8.91 -25.59
C ALA A 164 -13.30 -8.55 -24.71
N LEU A 165 -14.37 -8.05 -25.33
CA LEU A 165 -15.70 -8.12 -24.77
C LEU A 165 -16.19 -9.58 -24.81
N GLU A 166 -15.48 -10.51 -24.15
CA GLU A 166 -16.00 -11.83 -23.80
C GLU A 166 -15.02 -12.61 -22.91
N ARG A 167 -15.24 -12.54 -21.60
CA ARG A 167 -15.11 -13.70 -20.73
C ARG A 167 -16.43 -13.91 -20.03
N ASN A 168 -17.19 -14.89 -20.52
CA ASN A 168 -18.31 -15.47 -19.80
C ASN A 168 -17.78 -16.14 -18.52
N LEU A 169 -17.61 -15.38 -17.43
CA LEU A 169 -17.59 -15.93 -16.08
C LEU A 169 -18.89 -15.54 -15.37
N PHE A 170 -19.82 -16.50 -15.42
CA PHE A 170 -21.05 -16.62 -14.65
C PHE A 170 -22.14 -15.53 -14.82
N GLY A 171 -22.93 -15.68 -15.89
CA GLY A 171 -24.40 -15.56 -15.78
C GLY A 171 -25.04 -14.18 -16.01
N VAL A 172 -25.45 -13.97 -17.26
CA VAL A 172 -26.65 -13.23 -17.71
C VAL A 172 -26.62 -11.69 -17.62
N ILE A 173 -26.11 -11.06 -18.69
CA ILE A 173 -26.81 -9.90 -19.28
C ILE A 173 -27.59 -10.47 -20.49
N PRO A 174 -28.93 -10.55 -20.45
CA PRO A 174 -29.70 -10.99 -21.59
C PRO A 174 -29.74 -9.85 -22.62
N ASN A 175 -29.34 -10.17 -23.85
CA ASN A 175 -29.54 -9.40 -25.06
C ASN A 175 -28.72 -8.12 -25.22
N GLN A 176 -27.49 -8.28 -25.70
CA GLN A 176 -27.04 -7.64 -26.94
C GLN A 176 -25.83 -8.42 -27.48
N GLN A 177 -26.04 -9.19 -28.54
CA GLN A 177 -24.97 -9.78 -29.34
C GLN A 177 -24.16 -8.64 -29.99
N LEU A 178 -23.05 -8.26 -29.36
CA LEU A 178 -21.96 -7.63 -30.08
C LEU A 178 -21.26 -8.73 -30.85
N LYS A 179 -21.37 -8.71 -32.19
CA LYS A 179 -20.65 -9.64 -33.05
C LYS A 179 -19.15 -9.39 -32.89
N LEU A 180 -18.45 -10.36 -32.32
CA LEU A 180 -16.99 -10.38 -32.17
C LEU A 180 -16.34 -10.85 -33.48
N ARG A 181 -15.12 -10.36 -33.73
CA ARG A 181 -14.23 -10.81 -34.80
C ARG A 181 -13.24 -11.81 -34.17
N GLU A 182 -12.96 -12.90 -34.87
CA GLU A 182 -12.09 -13.99 -34.38
C GLU A 182 -10.63 -13.54 -34.19
N ALA A 183 -10.08 -13.69 -32.98
CA ALA A 183 -8.65 -13.53 -32.70
C ALA A 183 -7.82 -14.65 -33.37
N LYS A 184 -6.55 -14.39 -33.68
CA LYS A 184 -5.69 -15.38 -34.36
C LYS A 184 -5.46 -16.63 -33.48
N PRO A 185 -5.50 -17.85 -34.05
CA PRO A 185 -5.44 -19.12 -33.31
C PRO A 185 -4.10 -19.43 -32.60
N THR A 186 -3.02 -18.71 -32.89
CA THR A 186 -1.71 -18.88 -32.21
C THR A 186 -1.57 -18.07 -30.93
N ASP A 187 -2.25 -16.92 -30.83
CA ASP A 187 -2.17 -16.04 -29.65
C ASP A 187 -3.03 -16.60 -28.49
N THR A 188 -4.04 -17.41 -28.80
CA THR A 188 -4.96 -18.04 -27.83
C THR A 188 -4.26 -19.08 -26.96
N LYS A 189 -3.46 -19.98 -27.53
CA LYS A 189 -2.79 -21.06 -26.78
C LYS A 189 -1.75 -20.55 -25.78
N LEU A 190 -0.99 -19.52 -26.17
CA LEU A 190 0.03 -18.95 -25.29
C LEU A 190 -0.61 -18.19 -24.12
N ASN A 191 -1.72 -17.50 -24.38
CA ASN A 191 -2.52 -16.82 -23.36
C ASN A 191 -3.17 -17.81 -22.38
N GLU A 192 -3.71 -18.92 -22.88
CA GLU A 192 -4.24 -20.02 -22.05
C GLU A 192 -3.14 -20.65 -21.19
N ALA A 193 -1.95 -20.87 -21.73
CA ALA A 193 -0.82 -21.40 -20.97
C ALA A 193 -0.32 -20.43 -19.88
N LEU A 194 -0.33 -19.12 -20.14
CA LEU A 194 -0.01 -18.11 -19.12
C LEU A 194 -1.02 -18.09 -17.98
N GLU A 195 -2.31 -18.23 -18.31
CA GLU A 195 -3.37 -18.32 -17.31
C GLU A 195 -3.25 -19.55 -16.45
N ASP A 196 -3.03 -20.71 -17.08
CA ASP A 196 -2.83 -21.97 -16.39
C ASP A 196 -1.59 -21.87 -15.46
N PHE A 197 -0.49 -21.29 -15.95
CA PHE A 197 0.70 -21.05 -15.13
C PHE A 197 0.42 -20.17 -13.91
N VAL A 198 -0.24 -19.01 -14.09
CA VAL A 198 -0.51 -18.08 -12.99
C VAL A 198 -1.49 -18.68 -11.97
N HIS A 199 -2.52 -19.38 -12.45
CA HIS A 199 -3.51 -20.01 -11.60
C HIS A 199 -2.91 -21.17 -10.79
N THR A 200 -2.29 -22.13 -11.46
CA THR A 200 -1.77 -23.36 -10.84
C THR A 200 -0.41 -23.17 -10.17
N SER A 201 0.31 -22.09 -10.52
CA SER A 201 1.72 -21.89 -10.16
C SER A 201 2.65 -23.02 -10.65
N HIS A 202 2.24 -23.77 -11.68
CA HIS A 202 3.02 -24.83 -12.30
C HIS A 202 3.35 -24.46 -13.75
N LEU A 203 4.62 -24.50 -14.14
CA LEU A 203 5.04 -24.03 -15.47
C LEU A 203 4.73 -25.08 -16.56
N PRO A 204 3.79 -24.80 -17.49
CA PRO A 204 3.46 -25.70 -18.59
C PRO A 204 4.65 -25.90 -19.54
N ASP A 205 4.69 -27.06 -20.21
CA ASP A 205 5.76 -27.41 -21.16
C ASP A 205 5.90 -26.37 -22.29
N GLU A 206 4.78 -25.79 -22.72
CA GLU A 206 4.71 -24.76 -23.75
C GLU A 206 5.43 -23.46 -23.36
N LEU A 207 5.48 -23.14 -22.07
CA LEU A 207 6.12 -21.92 -21.56
C LEU A 207 7.59 -22.11 -21.17
N LYS A 208 8.09 -23.35 -21.07
CA LYS A 208 9.50 -23.63 -20.75
C LYS A 208 10.50 -22.86 -21.63
N PRO A 209 10.31 -22.71 -22.96
CA PRO A 209 11.21 -21.90 -23.79
C PRO A 209 11.25 -20.42 -23.42
N GLN A 210 10.18 -19.89 -22.81
CA GLN A 210 10.05 -18.47 -22.42
C GLN A 210 10.28 -18.26 -20.91
N ALA A 211 10.61 -19.31 -20.15
CA ALA A 211 10.73 -19.28 -18.70
C ALA A 211 11.63 -18.15 -18.18
N GLN A 212 12.77 -17.90 -18.85
CA GLN A 212 13.67 -16.82 -18.45
C GLN A 212 13.04 -15.43 -18.69
N SER A 213 12.38 -15.22 -19.83
CA SER A 213 11.69 -13.95 -20.13
C SER A 213 10.53 -13.70 -19.17
N ILE A 214 9.79 -14.74 -18.78
CA ILE A 214 8.76 -14.65 -17.74
C ILE A 214 9.38 -14.25 -16.41
N LEU A 215 10.46 -14.92 -15.99
CA LEU A 215 11.16 -14.60 -14.75
C LEU A 215 11.69 -13.16 -14.74
N ASP A 216 12.25 -12.69 -15.84
CA ASP A 216 12.75 -11.33 -15.99
C ASP A 216 11.61 -10.31 -15.85
N ALA A 217 10.45 -10.56 -16.48
CA ALA A 217 9.25 -9.74 -16.32
C ALA A 217 8.76 -9.72 -14.87
N LEU A 218 8.62 -10.89 -14.23
CA LEU A 218 8.21 -11.00 -12.82
C LEU A 218 9.21 -10.33 -11.85
N ASN A 219 10.48 -10.17 -12.23
CA ASN A 219 11.49 -9.51 -11.40
C ASN A 219 11.42 -7.99 -11.45
N ILE A 220 10.90 -7.41 -12.53
CA ILE A 220 10.86 -5.95 -12.73
C ILE A 220 9.47 -5.33 -12.54
N ILE A 221 8.42 -6.16 -12.50
CA ILE A 221 7.03 -5.76 -12.28
C ILE A 221 6.90 -4.85 -11.06
N LYS A 222 6.17 -3.75 -11.20
CA LYS A 222 5.83 -2.82 -10.12
C LYS A 222 4.32 -2.76 -9.94
N VAL A 223 3.88 -3.09 -8.73
CA VAL A 223 2.47 -3.18 -8.37
C VAL A 223 2.16 -2.18 -7.27
N LEU A 224 1.12 -1.37 -7.47
CA LEU A 224 0.64 -0.40 -6.50
C LEU A 224 -0.80 -0.72 -6.10
N ASP A 225 -1.05 -0.69 -4.79
CA ASP A 225 -2.40 -0.47 -4.26
C ASP A 225 -2.51 0.94 -3.63
N PRO A 226 -3.27 1.88 -4.22
CA PRO A 226 -3.37 3.25 -3.73
C PRO A 226 -4.36 3.43 -2.57
N ALA A 227 -5.05 2.38 -2.12
CA ALA A 227 -5.91 2.38 -0.95
C ALA A 227 -5.81 1.01 -0.25
N CYS A 228 -4.59 0.68 0.18
CA CYS A 228 -4.20 -0.71 0.45
C CYS A 228 -4.81 -1.33 1.71
N GLY A 229 -5.41 -0.52 2.59
CA GLY A 229 -5.98 -1.00 3.85
C GLY A 229 -4.94 -1.79 4.65
N SER A 230 -5.35 -2.94 5.17
CA SER A 230 -4.47 -3.87 5.89
C SER A 230 -3.49 -4.65 4.99
N GLY A 231 -3.42 -4.35 3.69
CA GLY A 231 -2.41 -4.90 2.78
C GLY A 231 -2.82 -6.18 2.06
N ALA A 232 -4.12 -6.48 1.94
CA ALA A 232 -4.59 -7.71 1.31
C ALA A 232 -4.04 -7.94 -0.11
N PHE A 233 -4.18 -6.95 -1.01
CA PHE A 233 -3.66 -7.06 -2.38
C PHE A 233 -2.12 -7.05 -2.46
N PRO A 234 -1.39 -6.13 -1.78
CA PRO A 234 0.08 -6.19 -1.75
C PRO A 234 0.64 -7.54 -1.29
N ILE A 235 0.05 -8.16 -0.26
CA ILE A 235 0.47 -9.46 0.26
C ILE A 235 0.08 -10.60 -0.70
N GLY A 236 -1.13 -10.57 -1.28
CA GLY A 236 -1.55 -11.55 -2.29
C GLY A 236 -0.65 -11.55 -3.53
N ILE A 237 -0.32 -10.36 -4.05
CA ILE A 237 0.66 -10.20 -5.15
C ILE A 237 2.02 -10.77 -4.74
N LEU A 238 2.52 -10.44 -3.54
CA LEU A 238 3.80 -10.94 -3.06
C LEU A 238 3.83 -12.47 -3.03
N GLN A 239 2.81 -13.11 -2.45
CA GLN A 239 2.72 -14.57 -2.36
C GLN A 239 2.69 -15.21 -3.75
N LYS A 240 1.84 -14.70 -4.66
CA LYS A 240 1.72 -15.24 -6.02
C LYS A 240 3.01 -15.05 -6.83
N LEU A 241 3.64 -13.87 -6.78
CA LEU A 241 4.93 -13.64 -7.44
C LEU A 241 6.01 -14.59 -6.95
N ILE A 242 6.04 -14.89 -5.64
CA ILE A 242 7.02 -15.82 -5.07
C ILE A 242 6.78 -17.25 -5.56
N ALA A 243 5.53 -17.72 -5.55
CA ALA A 243 5.19 -19.04 -6.07
C ALA A 243 5.63 -19.21 -7.53
N LEU A 244 5.30 -18.25 -8.40
CA LEU A 244 5.66 -18.28 -9.82
C LEU A 244 7.17 -18.25 -10.05
N LYS A 245 7.90 -17.39 -9.32
CA LYS A 245 9.36 -17.30 -9.44
C LYS A 245 10.05 -18.57 -8.94
N GLN A 246 9.59 -19.14 -7.83
CA GLN A 246 10.14 -20.38 -7.29
C GLN A 246 9.95 -21.54 -8.25
N GLU A 247 8.76 -21.66 -8.86
CA GLU A 247 8.50 -22.70 -9.86
C GLU A 247 9.45 -22.59 -11.05
N ILE A 248 9.63 -21.40 -11.63
CA ILE A 248 10.55 -21.20 -12.76
C ILE A 248 11.98 -21.58 -12.37
N VAL A 249 12.45 -21.13 -11.20
CA VAL A 249 13.80 -21.45 -10.70
C VAL A 249 14.00 -22.96 -10.51
N GLN A 250 12.98 -23.64 -9.98
CA GLN A 250 12.99 -25.08 -9.74
C GLN A 250 12.98 -25.88 -11.05
N VAL A 251 12.18 -25.47 -12.05
CA VAL A 251 12.15 -26.09 -13.38
C VAL A 251 13.47 -25.89 -14.13
N GLN A 252 14.09 -24.71 -14.04
CA GLN A 252 15.39 -24.45 -14.63
C GLN A 252 16.54 -25.21 -13.92
N ASN A 253 16.37 -25.54 -12.63
CA ASN A 253 17.40 -26.22 -11.82
C ASN A 253 16.84 -27.42 -11.01
N PRO A 254 16.36 -28.50 -11.66
CA PRO A 254 15.61 -29.57 -10.97
C PRO A 254 16.39 -30.30 -9.87
N LYS A 255 17.73 -30.33 -9.98
CA LYS A 255 18.63 -30.99 -9.04
C LYS A 255 18.93 -30.16 -7.78
N LYS A 256 18.54 -28.88 -7.75
CA LYS A 256 18.87 -27.96 -6.68
C LYS A 256 17.59 -27.53 -5.97
N GLN A 257 17.36 -28.07 -4.79
CA GLN A 257 16.28 -27.60 -3.93
C GLN A 257 16.52 -26.13 -3.54
N ILE A 258 15.45 -25.34 -3.55
CA ILE A 258 15.48 -23.96 -3.07
C ILE A 258 15.71 -24.00 -1.56
N THR A 259 16.84 -23.44 -1.11
CA THR A 259 17.12 -23.32 0.32
C THR A 259 16.28 -22.21 0.94
N GLN A 260 16.02 -22.28 2.25
CA GLN A 260 15.32 -21.21 2.98
C GLN A 260 15.96 -19.84 2.77
N THR A 261 17.30 -19.77 2.83
CA THR A 261 18.06 -18.55 2.52
C THR A 261 17.78 -18.00 1.11
N ALA A 262 17.60 -18.86 0.11
CA ALA A 262 17.28 -18.43 -1.25
C ALA A 262 15.83 -17.92 -1.37
N ALA A 263 14.88 -18.59 -0.70
CA ALA A 263 13.49 -18.14 -0.60
C ALA A 263 13.37 -16.76 0.06
N TYR A 264 14.05 -16.56 1.20
CA TYR A 264 14.13 -15.27 1.87
C TYR A 264 14.66 -14.17 0.95
N LYS A 265 15.78 -14.40 0.25
CA LYS A 265 16.37 -13.41 -0.67
C LYS A 265 15.42 -13.07 -1.83
N LEU A 266 14.72 -14.06 -2.36
CA LEU A 266 13.74 -13.88 -3.42
C LEU A 266 12.55 -13.04 -2.93
N LYS A 267 12.06 -13.31 -1.71
CA LYS A 267 10.97 -12.56 -1.05
C LYS A 267 11.39 -11.13 -0.77
N LEU A 268 12.54 -10.93 -0.14
CA LEU A 268 13.10 -9.60 0.13
C LEU A 268 13.26 -8.77 -1.15
N GLY A 269 13.83 -9.36 -2.21
CA GLY A 269 14.00 -8.69 -3.50
C GLY A 269 12.67 -8.37 -4.18
N THR A 270 11.66 -9.23 -4.04
CA THR A 270 10.30 -8.98 -4.58
C THR A 270 9.61 -7.85 -3.82
N ILE A 271 9.71 -7.80 -2.49
CA ILE A 271 9.21 -6.67 -1.69
C ILE A 271 9.90 -5.38 -2.13
N GLN A 272 11.24 -5.37 -2.22
CA GLN A 272 12.02 -4.19 -2.58
C GLN A 272 11.59 -3.62 -3.93
N ASN A 273 11.49 -4.46 -4.96
CA ASN A 273 11.34 -4.03 -6.35
C ASN A 273 9.89 -3.92 -6.83
N SER A 274 8.96 -4.68 -6.23
CA SER A 274 7.64 -4.89 -6.84
C SER A 274 6.45 -4.41 -6.03
N ILE A 275 6.50 -4.40 -4.71
CA ILE A 275 5.30 -4.21 -3.89
C ILE A 275 5.19 -2.79 -3.37
N TYR A 276 4.10 -2.06 -3.66
CA TYR A 276 3.90 -0.70 -3.15
C TYR A 276 2.46 -0.51 -2.67
N GLY A 277 2.28 0.24 -1.58
CA GLY A 277 0.97 0.51 -1.00
C GLY A 277 0.85 1.93 -0.46
N VAL A 278 -0.33 2.52 -0.60
CA VAL A 278 -0.69 3.81 -0.01
C VAL A 278 -2.01 3.62 0.73
N ASP A 279 -2.08 4.14 1.95
CA ASP A 279 -3.36 4.27 2.64
C ASP A 279 -3.41 5.59 3.42
N ILE A 280 -4.62 6.10 3.63
CA ILE A 280 -4.84 7.35 4.35
C ILE A 280 -4.78 7.15 5.88
N GLN A 281 -4.98 5.91 6.36
CA GLN A 281 -5.01 5.54 7.76
C GLN A 281 -3.64 5.04 8.23
N PRO A 282 -3.00 5.68 9.22
CA PRO A 282 -1.68 5.26 9.69
C PRO A 282 -1.64 3.81 10.17
N MET A 283 -2.66 3.36 10.89
CA MET A 283 -2.74 1.98 11.39
C MET A 283 -2.87 0.93 10.28
N ALA A 284 -3.56 1.24 9.18
CA ALA A 284 -3.66 0.35 8.03
C ALA A 284 -2.28 0.14 7.36
N VAL A 285 -1.52 1.23 7.25
CA VAL A 285 -0.13 1.21 6.77
C VAL A 285 0.77 0.39 7.69
N GLU A 286 0.69 0.56 9.01
CA GLU A 286 1.48 -0.25 9.96
C GLU A 286 1.13 -1.74 9.89
N LEU A 287 -0.16 -2.09 9.74
CA LEU A 287 -0.57 -3.48 9.54
C LEU A 287 -0.02 -4.06 8.24
N SER A 288 -0.04 -3.30 7.15
CA SER A 288 0.56 -3.72 5.88
C SER A 288 2.06 -4.00 6.03
N ARG A 289 2.80 -3.13 6.74
CA ARG A 289 4.23 -3.34 7.04
C ARG A 289 4.45 -4.56 7.93
N LEU A 290 3.64 -4.74 8.97
CA LEU A 290 3.69 -5.90 9.86
C LEU A 290 3.51 -7.20 9.10
N ARG A 291 2.49 -7.30 8.24
CA ARG A 291 2.25 -8.49 7.41
C ARG A 291 3.42 -8.76 6.46
N CYS A 292 4.00 -7.73 5.85
CA CYS A 292 5.21 -7.90 5.06
C CYS A 292 6.40 -8.42 5.88
N TRP A 293 6.64 -7.88 7.08
CA TRP A 293 7.71 -8.38 7.95
C TRP A 293 7.47 -9.83 8.38
N LEU A 294 6.26 -10.16 8.83
CA LEU A 294 5.92 -11.52 9.23
C LEU A 294 6.12 -12.49 8.08
N SER A 295 5.73 -12.10 6.85
CA SER A 295 5.96 -12.92 5.65
C SER A 295 7.45 -13.23 5.41
N LEU A 296 8.38 -12.36 5.82
CA LEU A 296 9.83 -12.59 5.70
C LEU A 296 10.35 -13.52 6.80
N VAL A 297 9.88 -13.33 8.05
CA VAL A 297 10.31 -14.11 9.21
C VAL A 297 10.01 -15.60 9.04
N VAL A 298 8.93 -15.97 8.34
CA VAL A 298 8.59 -17.38 8.04
C VAL A 298 9.73 -18.14 7.35
N ASP A 299 10.52 -17.46 6.51
CA ASP A 299 11.56 -18.09 5.70
C ASP A 299 12.96 -18.07 6.38
N GLU A 300 13.06 -17.59 7.62
CA GLU A 300 14.34 -17.52 8.32
C GLU A 300 14.62 -18.75 9.19
N GLU A 301 15.89 -19.17 9.21
CA GLU A 301 16.36 -20.24 10.07
C GLU A 301 16.43 -19.73 11.53
N ASN A 302 15.88 -20.49 12.47
CA ASN A 302 15.69 -20.12 13.89
C ASN A 302 16.94 -19.56 14.61
N ASP A 303 18.15 -19.87 14.13
CA ASP A 303 19.41 -19.50 14.78
C ASP A 303 20.08 -18.24 14.20
N ASN A 304 19.58 -17.68 13.07
CA ASN A 304 20.21 -16.54 12.38
C ASN A 304 19.17 -15.59 11.76
N ILE A 305 18.24 -15.11 12.58
CA ILE A 305 17.24 -14.11 12.18
C ILE A 305 17.97 -12.82 11.77
N LYS A 306 17.73 -12.33 10.54
CA LYS A 306 18.35 -11.12 10.02
C LYS A 306 17.52 -9.89 10.36
N ALA A 307 18.18 -8.75 10.28
CA ALA A 307 17.50 -7.46 10.34
C ALA A 307 16.45 -7.36 9.22
N LEU A 308 15.24 -7.03 9.61
CA LEU A 308 14.11 -6.74 8.74
C LEU A 308 14.36 -5.44 7.95
N PRO A 309 13.88 -5.37 6.71
CA PRO A 309 14.00 -4.18 5.88
C PRO A 309 13.13 -3.04 6.44
N ASN A 310 13.49 -1.81 6.10
CA ASN A 310 12.63 -0.66 6.32
C ASN A 310 11.58 -0.54 5.20
N LEU A 311 10.33 -0.36 5.60
CA LEU A 311 9.18 -0.33 4.69
C LEU A 311 8.52 1.05 4.59
N ASN A 312 9.13 2.12 5.13
CA ASN A 312 8.55 3.47 5.13
C ASN A 312 8.29 4.02 3.72
N PHE A 313 9.07 3.59 2.71
CA PHE A 313 8.91 3.98 1.30
C PHE A 313 8.37 2.82 0.44
N LYS A 314 7.73 1.84 1.07
CA LYS A 314 7.01 0.73 0.42
C LYS A 314 5.52 0.83 0.73
N PHE A 315 5.20 1.12 2.00
CA PHE A 315 3.85 1.43 2.46
C PHE A 315 3.84 2.82 3.10
N VAL A 316 3.10 3.75 2.50
CA VAL A 316 3.13 5.17 2.87
C VAL A 316 1.76 5.64 3.34
N CYS A 317 1.74 6.48 4.38
CA CYS A 317 0.51 7.08 4.91
C CYS A 317 0.23 8.41 4.23
N ALA A 318 -0.63 8.41 3.21
CA ALA A 318 -0.85 9.55 2.34
C ALA A 318 -2.26 9.59 1.74
N ASP A 319 -2.71 10.79 1.35
CA ASP A 319 -3.95 10.96 0.58
C ASP A 319 -3.69 10.75 -0.92
N SER A 320 -4.10 9.58 -1.42
CA SER A 320 -3.96 9.19 -2.84
C SER A 320 -4.69 10.10 -3.82
N LEU A 321 -5.73 10.82 -3.39
CA LEU A 321 -6.57 11.66 -4.27
C LEU A 321 -6.08 13.10 -4.39
N VAL A 322 -5.09 13.50 -3.60
CA VAL A 322 -4.49 14.83 -3.67
C VAL A 322 -3.10 14.71 -4.29
N ASP A 323 -2.90 15.42 -5.40
CA ASP A 323 -1.59 15.56 -6.03
C ASP A 323 -0.93 16.88 -5.61
N VAL A 324 0.37 17.00 -5.85
CA VAL A 324 1.10 18.24 -5.59
C VAL A 324 1.07 19.21 -6.76
N PRO A 325 0.96 20.51 -6.49
CA PRO A 325 1.14 21.55 -7.49
C PRO A 325 2.64 21.70 -7.79
N ASP A 326 3.19 20.79 -8.59
CA ASP A 326 4.55 20.90 -9.09
C ASP A 326 4.60 21.79 -10.32
N ASN A 327 5.35 22.89 -10.23
CA ASN A 327 5.67 23.74 -11.39
C ASN A 327 7.12 23.52 -11.84
N GLU A 328 7.42 23.95 -13.06
CA GLU A 328 8.74 23.76 -13.67
C GLU A 328 9.88 24.40 -12.87
N TYR A 329 9.63 25.56 -12.26
CA TYR A 329 10.60 26.22 -11.39
C TYR A 329 10.98 25.33 -10.20
N VAL A 330 9.99 24.77 -9.49
CA VAL A 330 10.28 23.93 -8.34
C VAL A 330 11.02 22.66 -8.77
N LYS A 331 10.61 22.02 -9.87
CA LYS A 331 11.30 20.83 -10.40
C LYS A 331 12.79 21.07 -10.69
N ILE A 332 13.13 22.25 -11.21
CA ILE A 332 14.53 22.61 -11.49
C ILE A 332 15.29 22.82 -10.18
N GLN A 333 14.72 23.57 -9.24
CA GLN A 333 15.39 23.91 -7.97
C GLN A 333 15.54 22.71 -7.04
N SER A 334 14.56 21.79 -7.03
CA SER A 334 14.57 20.61 -6.16
C SER A 334 15.40 19.44 -6.71
N LYS A 335 15.88 19.52 -7.96
CA LYS A 335 16.54 18.41 -8.67
C LYS A 335 17.67 17.76 -7.86
N LYS A 336 18.60 18.56 -7.32
CA LYS A 336 19.74 18.04 -6.55
C LYS A 336 19.28 17.36 -5.26
N ALA A 337 18.38 18.01 -4.52
CA ALA A 337 17.82 17.47 -3.29
C ALA A 337 17.07 16.16 -3.54
N LEU A 338 16.38 16.06 -4.67
CA LEU A 338 15.62 14.88 -5.06
C LEU A 338 16.53 13.71 -5.50
N GLU A 339 17.62 13.98 -6.23
CA GLU A 339 18.62 12.96 -6.57
C GLU A 339 19.24 12.38 -5.29
N GLU A 340 19.59 13.24 -4.33
CA GLU A 340 20.09 12.79 -3.03
C GLU A 340 19.04 12.02 -2.22
N PHE A 341 17.80 12.51 -2.19
CA PHE A 341 16.66 11.83 -1.56
C PHE A 341 16.44 10.43 -2.14
N THR A 342 16.53 10.29 -3.47
CA THR A 342 16.37 9.01 -4.17
C THR A 342 17.43 8.01 -3.71
N ASN A 343 18.70 8.42 -3.73
CA ASN A 343 19.82 7.56 -3.33
C ASN A 343 19.75 7.18 -1.84
N ALA A 344 19.36 8.11 -0.98
CA ALA A 344 19.22 7.85 0.45
C ALA A 344 18.05 6.90 0.74
N THR A 345 16.92 7.06 0.04
CA THR A 345 15.74 6.19 0.16
C THR A 345 16.02 4.76 -0.27
N GLU A 346 16.77 4.58 -1.37
CA GLU A 346 17.18 3.26 -1.85
C GLU A 346 18.03 2.52 -0.80
N GLN A 347 19.03 3.20 -0.23
CA GLN A 347 19.88 2.62 0.82
C GLN A 347 19.12 2.41 2.13
N TYR A 348 18.09 3.22 2.39
CA TYR A 348 17.28 3.13 3.60
C TYR A 348 16.40 1.87 3.66
N PHE A 349 16.16 1.18 2.55
CA PHE A 349 15.38 -0.06 2.54
C PHE A 349 16.03 -1.19 3.34
N ASN A 350 17.35 -1.34 3.26
CA ASN A 350 18.07 -2.35 4.06
C ASN A 350 19.42 -1.80 4.54
N PRO A 351 19.40 -0.83 5.48
CA PRO A 351 20.59 -0.12 5.90
C PRO A 351 21.34 -0.90 6.97
N ASP A 352 22.67 -0.78 6.96
CA ASP A 352 23.46 -1.15 8.13
C ASP A 352 23.01 -0.33 9.34
N TYR A 353 22.98 -0.94 10.54
CA TYR A 353 22.54 -0.28 11.78
C TYR A 353 23.20 1.10 11.97
N LYS A 354 24.51 1.20 11.73
CA LYS A 354 25.28 2.46 11.87
C LYS A 354 24.88 3.53 10.85
N GLN A 355 24.39 3.14 9.67
CA GLN A 355 24.01 4.05 8.60
C GLN A 355 22.54 4.47 8.69
N LYS A 356 21.66 3.65 9.29
CA LYS A 356 20.21 3.89 9.41
C LYS A 356 19.89 5.31 9.89
N THR A 357 20.48 5.73 11.00
CA THR A 357 20.24 7.07 11.57
C THR A 357 20.71 8.18 10.64
N GLY A 358 21.90 8.03 10.05
CA GLY A 358 22.44 8.99 9.08
C GLY A 358 21.56 9.14 7.85
N LEU A 359 21.10 8.01 7.28
CA LEU A 359 20.18 8.00 6.14
C LEU A 359 18.83 8.66 6.48
N LYS A 360 18.25 8.36 7.65
CA LYS A 360 17.01 8.99 8.12
C LYS A 360 17.16 10.52 8.24
N VAL A 361 18.31 11.00 8.76
CA VAL A 361 18.63 12.42 8.85
C VAL A 361 18.79 13.05 7.47
N THR A 362 19.52 12.40 6.55
CA THR A 362 19.69 12.86 5.17
C THR A 362 18.34 12.99 4.47
N ILE A 363 17.49 11.96 4.58
CA ILE A 363 16.13 11.97 4.02
C ILE A 363 15.37 13.17 4.58
N LYS A 364 15.24 13.29 5.92
CA LYS A 364 14.53 14.42 6.56
C LYS A 364 15.07 15.79 6.10
N ARG A 365 16.39 15.92 5.92
CA ARG A 365 17.01 17.15 5.40
C ARG A 365 16.59 17.44 3.96
N CYS A 366 16.68 16.47 3.05
CA CYS A 366 16.25 16.62 1.66
C CYS A 366 14.76 17.00 1.58
N LEU A 367 13.90 16.37 2.39
CA LEU A 367 12.47 16.70 2.43
C LEU A 367 12.21 18.14 2.89
N ASN A 368 12.92 18.59 3.92
CA ASN A 368 12.84 19.98 4.37
C ASN A 368 13.32 20.96 3.30
N GLU A 369 14.40 20.63 2.58
CA GLU A 369 14.90 21.44 1.47
C GLU A 369 13.86 21.56 0.35
N ILE A 370 13.28 20.44 -0.08
CA ILE A 370 12.20 20.40 -1.08
C ILE A 370 11.00 21.24 -0.62
N THR A 371 10.55 21.04 0.62
CA THR A 371 9.41 21.77 1.19
C THR A 371 9.68 23.27 1.23
N ASN A 372 10.89 23.69 1.62
CA ASN A 372 11.28 25.10 1.65
C ASN A 372 11.30 25.72 0.25
N ILE A 373 11.70 24.98 -0.78
CA ILE A 373 11.65 25.44 -2.18
C ILE A 373 10.21 25.71 -2.60
N HIS A 374 9.28 24.80 -2.27
CA HIS A 374 7.85 25.00 -2.50
C HIS A 374 7.31 26.22 -1.73
N ASP A 375 7.71 26.37 -0.46
CA ASP A 375 7.30 27.52 0.36
C ASP A 375 7.74 28.85 -0.24
N VAL A 376 8.98 28.94 -0.72
CA VAL A 376 9.48 30.15 -1.38
C VAL A 376 8.65 30.46 -2.64
N ALA A 377 8.39 29.45 -3.48
CA ALA A 377 7.61 29.63 -4.70
C ALA A 377 6.16 30.07 -4.40
N ILE A 378 5.50 29.44 -3.43
CA ILE A 378 4.12 29.77 -3.04
C ILE A 378 4.06 31.17 -2.40
N ASN A 379 5.01 31.51 -1.51
CA ASN A 379 5.04 32.82 -0.84
C ASN A 379 5.27 33.98 -1.81
N GLN A 380 6.06 33.77 -2.87
CA GLN A 380 6.21 34.76 -3.94
C GLN A 380 4.87 35.05 -4.62
N ILE A 381 4.11 34.00 -4.97
CA ILE A 381 2.79 34.12 -5.59
C ILE A 381 1.79 34.79 -4.65
N ILE A 382 1.73 34.37 -3.38
CA ILE A 382 0.87 34.97 -2.36
C ILE A 382 1.17 36.47 -2.20
N THR A 383 2.45 36.84 -2.19
CA THR A 383 2.86 38.26 -2.08
C THR A 383 2.38 39.06 -3.29
N GLN A 384 2.50 38.51 -4.50
CA GLN A 384 2.00 39.15 -5.71
C GLN A 384 0.47 39.32 -5.68
N LEU A 385 -0.27 38.25 -5.33
CA LEU A 385 -1.73 38.30 -5.22
C LEU A 385 -2.20 39.31 -4.18
N ARG A 386 -1.50 39.44 -3.04
CA ARG A 386 -1.81 40.46 -2.02
C ARG A 386 -1.59 41.88 -2.54
N LYS A 387 -0.54 42.12 -3.34
CA LYS A 387 -0.30 43.42 -3.98
C LYS A 387 -1.41 43.76 -4.97
N GLU A 388 -1.78 42.81 -5.83
CA GLU A 388 -2.88 42.98 -6.79
C GLU A 388 -4.23 43.23 -6.09
N ARG A 389 -4.47 42.56 -4.96
CA ARG A 389 -5.70 42.73 -4.16
C ARG A 389 -5.87 44.17 -3.68
N ASN A 390 -4.79 44.85 -3.28
CA ASN A 390 -4.86 46.20 -2.73
C ASN A 390 -5.28 47.26 -3.77
N SER A 391 -5.18 46.96 -5.06
CA SER A 391 -5.57 47.85 -6.16
C SER A 391 -6.72 47.29 -7.03
N ALA A 392 -7.35 46.18 -6.62
CA ALA A 392 -8.34 45.47 -7.41
C ALA A 392 -9.76 46.04 -7.28
N SER A 393 -10.55 45.90 -8.35
CA SER A 393 -11.99 46.16 -8.34
C SER A 393 -12.77 45.10 -7.54
N ILE A 394 -13.97 45.44 -7.08
CA ILE A 394 -14.84 44.57 -6.26
C ILE A 394 -15.08 43.19 -6.91
N SER A 395 -15.23 43.12 -8.23
CA SER A 395 -15.42 41.86 -8.96
C SER A 395 -14.16 40.97 -9.00
N ARG A 396 -12.96 41.58 -8.98
CA ARG A 396 -11.68 40.87 -8.99
C ARG A 396 -11.26 40.43 -7.58
N LEU A 397 -11.71 41.13 -6.53
CA LEU A 397 -11.40 40.79 -5.14
C LEU A 397 -11.80 39.36 -4.78
N LYS A 398 -13.04 38.95 -5.11
CA LYS A 398 -13.53 37.59 -4.83
C LYS A 398 -12.68 36.50 -5.49
N GLN A 399 -12.17 36.75 -6.71
CA GLN A 399 -11.29 35.80 -7.40
C GLN A 399 -9.92 35.72 -6.73
N LEU A 400 -9.34 36.87 -6.36
CA LEU A 400 -8.05 36.93 -5.67
C LEU A 400 -8.11 36.29 -4.27
N GLU A 401 -9.21 36.47 -3.55
CA GLU A 401 -9.45 35.80 -2.26
C GLU A 401 -9.48 34.28 -2.41
N LYS A 402 -10.20 33.76 -3.42
CA LYS A 402 -10.19 32.33 -3.73
C LYS A 402 -8.76 31.84 -4.02
N SER A 403 -8.03 32.52 -4.93
CA SER A 403 -6.66 32.12 -5.26
C SER A 403 -5.72 32.16 -4.05
N LEU A 404 -5.85 33.16 -3.17
CA LEU A 404 -5.07 33.23 -1.93
C LEU A 404 -5.37 32.03 -1.02
N GLN A 405 -6.64 31.68 -0.85
CA GLN A 405 -7.05 30.50 -0.09
C GLN A 405 -6.49 29.21 -0.70
N ASP A 406 -6.56 29.07 -2.03
CA ASP A 406 -6.04 27.91 -2.77
C ASP A 406 -4.52 27.74 -2.53
N TYR A 407 -3.72 28.80 -2.67
CA TYR A 407 -2.27 28.73 -2.42
C TYR A 407 -1.91 28.50 -0.95
N THR A 408 -2.68 29.04 0.00
CA THR A 408 -2.50 28.71 1.43
C THR A 408 -2.80 27.24 1.71
N LYS A 409 -3.83 26.67 1.06
CA LYS A 409 -4.12 25.23 1.14
C LYS A 409 -2.97 24.40 0.57
N GLN A 410 -2.46 24.75 -0.60
CA GLN A 410 -1.30 24.07 -1.22
C GLN A 410 -0.06 24.10 -0.32
N GLN A 411 0.18 25.22 0.36
CA GLN A 411 1.27 25.34 1.33
C GLN A 411 1.07 24.38 2.51
N SER A 412 -0.13 24.31 3.09
CA SER A 412 -0.44 23.37 4.17
C SER A 412 -0.22 21.91 3.75
N VAL A 413 -0.65 21.56 2.53
CA VAL A 413 -0.45 20.22 1.96
C VAL A 413 1.04 19.87 1.90
N TRP A 414 1.89 20.79 1.44
CA TRP A 414 3.35 20.58 1.44
C TRP A 414 3.94 20.43 2.85
N HIS A 415 3.45 21.21 3.81
CA HIS A 415 3.92 21.11 5.19
C HIS A 415 3.65 19.75 5.82
N SER A 416 2.56 19.09 5.42
CA SER A 416 2.20 17.75 5.89
C SER A 416 3.24 16.68 5.53
N TYR A 417 4.11 16.92 4.54
CA TYR A 417 5.14 15.96 4.14
C TYR A 417 6.16 15.65 5.26
N ARG A 418 6.28 16.55 6.24
CA ARG A 418 7.06 16.32 7.45
C ARG A 418 6.56 15.13 8.30
N ASN A 419 5.33 14.67 8.05
CA ASN A 419 4.71 13.54 8.75
C ASN A 419 5.20 12.15 8.31
N ILE A 420 6.03 12.03 7.25
CA ILE A 420 6.43 10.74 6.66
C ILE A 420 7.06 9.73 7.64
N PHE A 421 7.63 10.21 8.76
CA PHE A 421 8.22 9.39 9.82
C PHE A 421 7.48 9.48 11.16
N GLU A 422 6.35 10.16 11.21
CA GLU A 422 5.67 10.55 12.46
C GLU A 422 4.36 9.76 12.68
N ASN A 423 4.16 8.66 11.95
CA ASN A 423 2.94 7.84 11.98
C ASN A 423 1.64 8.67 11.79
N LYS A 424 1.73 9.68 10.93
CA LYS A 424 0.64 10.61 10.60
C LYS A 424 0.46 10.67 9.09
N LYS A 425 -0.76 11.00 8.67
CA LYS A 425 -1.11 11.18 7.26
C LYS A 425 -0.35 12.35 6.64
N VAL A 426 0.18 12.15 5.44
CA VAL A 426 0.56 13.22 4.52
C VAL A 426 -0.64 13.57 3.62
N ASP A 427 -0.97 14.85 3.48
CA ASP A 427 -2.18 15.32 2.77
C ASP A 427 -2.11 15.21 1.25
N PHE A 428 -1.08 14.57 0.69
CA PHE A 428 -0.95 14.30 -0.73
C PHE A 428 -0.16 13.02 -0.97
N PHE A 429 -0.29 12.49 -2.18
CA PHE A 429 0.53 11.41 -2.70
C PHE A 429 1.08 11.79 -4.08
N ASN A 430 2.36 11.53 -4.30
CA ASN A 430 2.97 11.65 -5.62
C ASN A 430 4.16 10.68 -5.72
N THR A 431 4.23 9.93 -6.81
CA THR A 431 5.20 8.84 -6.98
C THR A 431 6.65 9.30 -6.80
N GLN A 432 7.02 10.49 -7.28
CA GLN A 432 8.39 10.99 -7.19
C GLN A 432 8.87 11.22 -5.75
N TYR A 433 7.95 11.61 -4.86
CA TYR A 433 8.24 11.96 -3.47
C TYR A 433 8.05 10.78 -2.51
N PHE A 434 7.29 9.76 -2.88
CA PHE A 434 7.05 8.60 -2.01
C PHE A 434 7.75 7.33 -2.51
N PHE A 435 7.85 7.18 -3.83
CA PHE A 435 8.42 6.00 -4.49
C PHE A 435 9.43 6.44 -5.56
N PRO A 436 10.52 7.13 -5.20
CA PRO A 436 11.43 7.79 -6.14
C PRO A 436 12.11 6.83 -7.15
N LEU A 437 12.13 5.53 -6.86
CA LEU A 437 12.63 4.49 -7.76
C LEU A 437 11.66 4.13 -8.90
N VAL A 438 10.40 4.56 -8.81
CA VAL A 438 9.33 4.30 -9.78
C VAL A 438 9.23 5.50 -10.73
N LYS A 439 9.94 5.45 -11.87
CA LYS A 439 10.05 6.58 -12.81
C LYS A 439 8.96 6.62 -13.89
N ALA A 440 8.45 5.46 -14.30
CA ALA A 440 7.58 5.33 -15.47
C ALA A 440 6.11 5.02 -15.12
N GLY A 441 5.72 5.12 -13.85
CA GLY A 441 4.45 4.59 -13.34
C GLY A 441 4.55 3.12 -12.94
N PHE A 442 3.39 2.53 -12.63
CA PHE A 442 3.25 1.15 -12.17
C PHE A 442 2.75 0.23 -13.29
N ASP A 443 3.26 -0.99 -13.32
CA ASP A 443 2.87 -2.00 -14.31
C ASP A 443 1.51 -2.64 -13.97
N VAL A 444 1.15 -2.64 -12.69
CA VAL A 444 -0.16 -3.02 -12.18
C VAL A 444 -0.60 -2.01 -11.12
N VAL A 445 -1.83 -1.52 -11.23
CA VAL A 445 -2.53 -0.85 -10.13
C VAL A 445 -3.73 -1.73 -9.75
N ILE A 446 -3.81 -2.15 -8.49
CA ILE A 446 -4.81 -3.09 -8.00
C ILE A 446 -5.37 -2.60 -6.67
N GLY A 447 -6.64 -2.85 -6.36
CA GLY A 447 -7.17 -2.49 -5.03
C GLY A 447 -8.68 -2.54 -4.90
N ASN A 448 -9.15 -2.23 -3.69
CA ASN A 448 -10.56 -1.98 -3.35
C ASN A 448 -10.72 -0.53 -2.90
N PRO A 449 -10.92 0.42 -3.83
CA PRO A 449 -11.09 1.81 -3.48
C PRO A 449 -12.32 2.04 -2.58
N PRO A 450 -12.30 3.05 -1.69
CA PRO A 450 -13.41 3.30 -0.80
C PRO A 450 -14.68 3.71 -1.55
N TYR A 451 -15.84 3.33 -1.02
CA TYR A 451 -17.15 3.72 -1.54
C TYR A 451 -18.12 4.16 -0.43
N GLY A 452 -19.09 5.02 -0.79
CA GLY A 452 -20.08 5.56 0.16
C GLY A 452 -19.63 6.79 0.97
N ILE A 453 -18.43 7.32 0.71
CA ILE A 453 -17.95 8.57 1.32
C ILE A 453 -18.79 9.76 0.81
N THR A 454 -19.27 10.58 1.75
CA THR A 454 -19.99 11.82 1.43
C THR A 454 -19.01 12.99 1.42
N TYR A 455 -18.94 13.71 0.31
CA TYR A 455 -18.10 14.89 0.15
C TYR A 455 -18.91 16.19 0.25
N THR A 456 -18.30 17.23 0.82
CA THR A 456 -18.87 18.58 0.85
C THR A 456 -18.88 19.23 -0.54
N GLU A 457 -19.69 20.27 -0.74
CA GLU A 457 -19.71 21.00 -2.03
C GLU A 457 -18.35 21.59 -2.39
N ASP A 458 -17.60 22.09 -1.41
CA ASP A 458 -16.26 22.63 -1.61
C ASP A 458 -15.28 21.53 -2.04
N GLN A 459 -15.35 20.34 -1.43
CA GLN A 459 -14.52 19.20 -1.86
C GLN A 459 -14.87 18.77 -3.30
N ILE A 460 -16.15 18.67 -3.64
CA ILE A 460 -16.58 18.30 -5.01
C ILE A 460 -16.08 19.34 -6.03
N LYS A 461 -16.08 20.61 -5.66
CA LYS A 461 -15.55 21.69 -6.51
C LYS A 461 -14.05 21.54 -6.70
N ASP A 462 -13.29 21.28 -5.64
CA ASP A 462 -11.86 21.04 -5.71
C ASP A 462 -11.53 19.80 -6.56
N PHE A 463 -12.32 18.72 -6.42
CA PHE A 463 -12.15 17.54 -7.26
C PHE A 463 -12.43 17.85 -8.73
N ARG A 464 -13.46 18.66 -9.04
CA ARG A 464 -13.77 19.04 -10.43
C ARG A 464 -12.66 19.82 -11.11
N ASP A 465 -11.85 20.56 -10.34
CA ASP A 465 -10.70 21.29 -10.86
C ASP A 465 -9.51 20.34 -11.17
N ASN A 466 -9.47 19.13 -10.59
CA ASN A 466 -8.35 18.19 -10.71
C ASN A 466 -8.67 16.84 -11.41
N PHE A 467 -9.96 16.50 -11.50
CA PHE A 467 -10.46 15.23 -12.00
C PHE A 467 -11.50 15.43 -13.11
N LYS A 468 -11.23 14.82 -14.26
CA LYS A 468 -12.12 14.81 -15.43
C LYS A 468 -13.40 14.00 -15.19
N VAL A 469 -13.38 13.02 -14.28
CA VAL A 469 -14.51 12.13 -14.04
C VAL A 469 -15.68 12.78 -13.30
N VAL A 470 -15.46 13.92 -12.64
CA VAL A 470 -16.45 14.58 -11.78
C VAL A 470 -17.50 15.30 -12.63
N VAL A 471 -18.66 14.66 -12.81
CA VAL A 471 -19.82 15.23 -13.50
C VAL A 471 -20.91 15.48 -12.47
N GLY A 472 -21.00 16.69 -11.93
CA GLY A 472 -21.98 17.02 -10.88
C GLY A 472 -21.56 16.47 -9.52
N HIS A 473 -22.02 15.26 -9.18
CA HIS A 473 -21.66 14.54 -7.95
C HIS A 473 -20.52 13.55 -8.24
N SER A 474 -19.77 13.15 -7.20
CA SER A 474 -18.70 12.16 -7.34
C SER A 474 -18.68 11.21 -6.14
N GLU A 475 -18.33 9.96 -6.40
CA GLU A 475 -17.98 8.98 -5.38
C GLU A 475 -16.46 8.84 -5.31
N ALA A 476 -15.94 8.40 -4.16
CA ALA A 476 -14.51 8.25 -3.94
C ALA A 476 -13.87 7.32 -4.98
N TYR A 477 -14.47 6.14 -5.20
CA TYR A 477 -13.97 5.20 -6.21
C TYR A 477 -13.97 5.77 -7.64
N TYR A 478 -14.82 6.75 -8.01
CA TYR A 478 -14.69 7.40 -9.32
C TYR A 478 -13.35 8.13 -9.46
N LEU A 479 -12.97 8.85 -8.41
CA LEU A 479 -11.70 9.60 -8.35
C LEU A 479 -10.52 8.62 -8.35
N PHE A 480 -10.63 7.51 -7.62
CA PHE A 480 -9.61 6.46 -7.64
C PHE A 480 -9.46 5.80 -9.01
N ILE A 481 -10.53 5.60 -9.79
CA ILE A 481 -10.41 5.08 -11.16
C ILE A 481 -9.55 6.01 -12.01
N GLU A 482 -9.82 7.32 -12.00
CA GLU A 482 -8.97 8.27 -12.73
C GLU A 482 -7.55 8.32 -12.18
N ARG A 483 -7.39 8.26 -10.85
CA ARG A 483 -6.08 8.26 -10.20
C ARG A 483 -5.27 7.03 -10.56
N GLY A 484 -5.88 5.85 -10.56
CA GLY A 484 -5.26 4.59 -10.94
C GLY A 484 -4.75 4.64 -12.37
N ILE A 485 -5.57 5.10 -13.32
CA ILE A 485 -5.16 5.29 -14.73
C ILE A 485 -3.97 6.26 -14.84
N LYS A 486 -3.95 7.37 -14.08
CA LYS A 486 -2.83 8.32 -14.08
C LYS A 486 -1.52 7.74 -13.51
N LEU A 487 -1.60 6.70 -12.68
CA LEU A 487 -0.44 6.07 -12.04
C LEU A 487 0.14 4.91 -12.85
N LEU A 488 -0.56 4.46 -13.89
CA LEU A 488 -0.12 3.38 -14.78
C LEU A 488 1.08 3.79 -15.65
N SER A 489 1.97 2.82 -15.90
CA SER A 489 2.92 2.90 -17.00
C SER A 489 2.25 2.58 -18.35
N PRO A 490 2.87 2.90 -19.50
CA PRO A 490 2.30 2.54 -20.79
C PRO A 490 2.11 1.02 -20.92
N LYS A 491 0.90 0.62 -21.33
CA LYS A 491 0.46 -0.79 -21.42
C LYS A 491 0.39 -1.55 -20.07
N ALA A 492 0.27 -0.82 -18.95
CA ALA A 492 0.03 -1.43 -17.64
C ALA A 492 -1.45 -1.82 -17.44
N VAL A 493 -1.71 -2.55 -16.35
CA VAL A 493 -3.04 -3.09 -16.01
C VAL A 493 -3.61 -2.39 -14.78
N LEU A 494 -4.88 -1.99 -14.84
CA LEU A 494 -5.66 -1.56 -13.68
C LEU A 494 -6.69 -2.64 -13.36
N THR A 495 -6.77 -3.05 -12.10
CA THR A 495 -7.77 -4.02 -11.63
C THR A 495 -8.42 -3.53 -10.34
N TYR A 496 -9.69 -3.13 -10.38
CA TYR A 496 -10.40 -2.65 -9.19
C TYR A 496 -11.68 -3.44 -8.93
N ILE A 497 -11.95 -3.66 -7.64
CA ILE A 497 -13.29 -3.98 -7.18
C ILE A 497 -14.02 -2.69 -6.80
N THR A 498 -15.19 -2.46 -7.40
CA THR A 498 -16.00 -1.25 -7.18
C THR A 498 -17.48 -1.59 -7.16
N PRO A 499 -18.36 -0.72 -6.62
CA PRO A 499 -19.79 -0.80 -6.89
C PRO A 499 -20.09 -0.81 -8.40
N ASN A 500 -21.03 -1.62 -8.88
CA ASN A 500 -21.35 -1.71 -10.31
C ASN A 500 -22.14 -0.49 -10.85
N ALA A 501 -22.54 0.43 -9.96
CA ALA A 501 -23.35 1.60 -10.28
C ALA A 501 -22.71 2.52 -11.32
N TRP A 502 -21.38 2.54 -11.45
CA TRP A 502 -20.70 3.35 -12.46
C TRP A 502 -21.01 2.93 -13.90
N LEU A 503 -21.58 1.73 -14.13
CA LEU A 503 -21.99 1.27 -15.46
C LEU A 503 -23.23 2.02 -15.98
N SER A 504 -24.15 2.41 -15.10
CA SER A 504 -25.45 2.98 -15.48
C SER A 504 -25.70 4.39 -14.93
N ASN A 505 -25.06 4.78 -13.83
CA ASN A 505 -25.31 6.07 -13.18
C ASN A 505 -24.94 7.25 -14.08
N LYS A 506 -25.83 8.25 -14.17
CA LYS A 506 -25.62 9.47 -14.98
C LYS A 506 -24.40 10.28 -14.52
N TYR A 507 -24.08 10.27 -13.23
CA TYR A 507 -22.94 11.00 -12.65
C TYR A 507 -21.60 10.31 -12.95
N ALA A 508 -21.61 8.99 -13.19
CA ALA A 508 -20.44 8.24 -13.64
C ALA A 508 -20.14 8.35 -15.15
N LYS A 509 -20.81 9.27 -15.87
CA LYS A 509 -20.55 9.49 -17.31
C LYS A 509 -19.09 9.89 -17.57
N GLY A 510 -18.48 10.65 -16.66
CA GLY A 510 -17.07 11.03 -16.74
C GLY A 510 -16.15 9.81 -16.68
N VAL A 511 -16.42 8.87 -15.76
CA VAL A 511 -15.68 7.60 -15.62
C VAL A 511 -15.76 6.79 -16.92
N ARG A 512 -16.97 6.53 -17.44
CA ARG A 512 -17.13 5.76 -18.68
C ARG A 512 -16.42 6.42 -19.87
N LYS A 513 -16.48 7.74 -19.98
CA LYS A 513 -15.78 8.49 -21.03
C LYS A 513 -14.26 8.40 -20.88
N LEU A 514 -13.74 8.46 -19.65
CA LEU A 514 -12.32 8.31 -19.38
C LEU A 514 -11.84 6.93 -19.82
N ILE A 515 -12.52 5.86 -19.39
CA ILE A 515 -12.16 4.48 -19.73
C ILE A 515 -12.17 4.28 -21.26
N LEU A 516 -13.23 4.73 -21.95
CA LEU A 516 -13.34 4.53 -23.40
C LEU A 516 -12.33 5.35 -24.24
N ASN A 517 -11.79 6.45 -23.69
CA ASN A 517 -10.93 7.36 -24.43
C ASN A 517 -9.44 7.22 -24.08
N GLU A 518 -9.12 6.87 -22.84
CA GLU A 518 -7.77 6.86 -22.28
C GLU A 518 -7.30 5.45 -21.89
N SER A 519 -8.17 4.43 -21.93
CA SER A 519 -7.83 3.03 -21.66
C SER A 519 -8.65 2.05 -22.51
N GLN A 520 -8.53 0.75 -22.18
CA GLN A 520 -9.31 -0.33 -22.79
C GLN A 520 -9.85 -1.21 -21.67
N LEU A 521 -11.15 -1.49 -21.69
CA LEU A 521 -11.77 -2.44 -20.76
C LEU A 521 -11.45 -3.86 -21.24
N LEU A 522 -10.72 -4.64 -20.43
CA LEU A 522 -10.33 -6.01 -20.76
C LEU A 522 -11.33 -7.03 -20.22
N VAL A 523 -11.73 -6.89 -18.96
CA VAL A 523 -12.65 -7.80 -18.27
C VAL A 523 -13.64 -6.96 -17.47
N LEU A 524 -14.88 -7.43 -17.32
CA LEU A 524 -15.85 -6.88 -16.38
C LEU A 524 -16.63 -8.04 -15.77
N LEU A 525 -16.37 -8.34 -14.51
CA LEU A 525 -17.01 -9.38 -13.73
C LEU A 525 -17.99 -8.75 -12.74
N ASN A 526 -19.29 -9.00 -12.91
CA ASN A 526 -20.30 -8.57 -11.94
C ASN A 526 -20.42 -9.60 -10.82
N LEU A 527 -20.23 -9.17 -9.58
CA LEU A 527 -20.31 -10.03 -8.41
C LEU A 527 -21.71 -9.95 -7.82
N ASN A 528 -22.45 -11.06 -7.86
CA ASN A 528 -23.80 -11.13 -7.30
C ASN A 528 -23.79 -10.89 -5.77
N LYS A 529 -24.80 -10.17 -5.25
CA LYS A 529 -24.95 -9.74 -3.84
C LYS A 529 -24.66 -10.80 -2.77
N LYS A 530 -24.81 -12.08 -3.11
CA LYS A 530 -24.71 -13.20 -2.17
C LYS A 530 -23.26 -13.64 -1.89
N PHE A 531 -22.27 -13.19 -2.66
CA PHE A 531 -20.94 -13.80 -2.69
C PHE A 531 -19.80 -12.97 -2.08
N VAL A 532 -19.94 -11.65 -1.87
CA VAL A 532 -18.77 -10.79 -1.61
C VAL A 532 -18.76 -10.15 -0.22
N PHE A 533 -19.91 -9.72 0.29
CA PHE A 533 -19.97 -9.05 1.58
C PHE A 533 -21.26 -9.49 2.29
N GLU A 534 -21.15 -10.36 3.29
CA GLU A 534 -22.30 -10.82 4.09
C GLU A 534 -23.11 -9.66 4.69
N ASN A 535 -22.47 -8.50 4.88
CA ASN A 535 -23.03 -7.30 5.50
C ASN A 535 -23.13 -6.07 4.58
N ALA A 536 -22.83 -6.15 3.28
CA ALA A 536 -22.94 -5.00 2.37
C ALA A 536 -24.10 -5.14 1.39
N GLY A 537 -25.01 -4.15 1.35
CA GLY A 537 -26.15 -4.12 0.43
C GLY A 537 -25.81 -3.65 -1.00
N VAL A 538 -24.53 -3.49 -1.34
CA VAL A 538 -24.07 -2.88 -2.59
C VAL A 538 -23.63 -3.97 -3.56
N GLU A 539 -24.14 -3.93 -4.80
CA GLU A 539 -23.66 -4.79 -5.88
C GLU A 539 -22.29 -4.31 -6.35
N THR A 540 -21.33 -5.22 -6.41
CA THR A 540 -19.94 -4.91 -6.78
C THR A 540 -19.56 -5.61 -8.07
N SER A 541 -18.51 -5.09 -8.70
CA SER A 541 -17.91 -5.64 -9.92
C SER A 541 -16.40 -5.51 -9.83
N VAL A 542 -15.69 -6.46 -10.42
CA VAL A 542 -14.25 -6.38 -10.72
C VAL A 542 -14.10 -6.03 -12.19
N PHE A 543 -13.21 -5.10 -12.52
CA PHE A 543 -12.91 -4.75 -13.91
C PHE A 543 -11.45 -4.41 -14.13
#